data_AF-A0A9X3XCT1-F1
#
_entry.id   AF-A0A9X3XCT1-F1
#
_cell.length_a   1.000
_cell.length_b   1.000
_cell.length_c   1.000
_cell.angle_alpha   90.00
_cell.angle_beta   90.00
_cell.angle_gamma   90.00
#
_symmetry.space_group_name_H-M   'P 1'
#
loop_
_entity.id
_entity.type
_entity.pdbx_description
1 polymer ?
#
loop_
_entity_poly.entity_id
_entity_poly.type
_entity_poly.pdbx_seq_one_letter_code
_entity_poly.pdbx_strand_id
1 'polypeptide(L)'
;MVDPLTDDLEACAEALRTDPILKESGWGAKEFCRKLLSRGDPGLAVVRGVVRGSGYKPLVRASAARALSPDLDPVDIKHTCSLLLSGKSLTRYMAAVALCRTASPASVDALVEALDDDELIEDMWWGLYVSDVVALALTRIGDIRAPALAAWYERRRRQLHDPSGRDVAVCALARVGDAQGRAIMEEMVASGDTFMVLDVLRDLRAGAEPYL
;
A
#
# COMPACT_ATOMS: atom_id res chain seq x y z
N MET A 1 20.82 17.68 -2.99
CA MET A 1 19.52 17.37 -3.60
C MET A 1 19.50 17.90 -5.02
N VAL A 2 19.53 16.99 -5.99
CA VAL A 2 19.34 17.30 -7.42
C VAL A 2 17.96 17.92 -7.60
N ASP A 3 17.82 18.89 -8.50
CA ASP A 3 16.51 19.43 -8.84
C ASP A 3 15.72 18.39 -9.64
N PRO A 4 14.54 17.90 -9.17
CA PRO A 4 13.74 16.94 -9.93
C PRO A 4 13.21 17.47 -11.27
N LEU A 5 13.30 18.78 -11.51
CA LEU A 5 12.95 19.42 -12.78
C LEU A 5 14.16 19.64 -13.71
N THR A 6 15.37 19.17 -13.34
CA THR A 6 16.52 19.16 -14.26
C THR A 6 16.25 18.27 -15.47
N ASP A 7 16.79 18.61 -16.64
CA ASP A 7 16.58 17.80 -17.84
C ASP A 7 17.21 16.40 -17.75
N ASP A 8 18.20 16.22 -16.86
CA ASP A 8 18.94 14.98 -16.65
C ASP A 8 18.15 13.95 -15.81
N LEU A 9 17.43 13.06 -16.52
CA LEU A 9 16.63 11.99 -15.92
C LEU A 9 17.50 10.90 -15.27
N GLU A 10 18.74 10.68 -15.73
CA GLU A 10 19.66 9.72 -15.13
C GLU A 10 20.15 10.23 -13.77
N ALA A 11 20.49 11.52 -13.68
CA ALA A 11 20.84 12.15 -12.42
C ALA A 11 19.68 12.13 -11.42
N CYS A 12 18.44 12.30 -11.87
CA CYS A 12 17.26 12.16 -11.02
C CYS A 12 17.06 10.72 -10.51
N ALA A 13 17.25 9.72 -11.38
CA ALA A 13 17.19 8.31 -11.00
C ALA A 13 18.30 7.94 -10.02
N GLU A 14 19.49 8.50 -10.18
CA GLU A 14 20.62 8.30 -9.27
C GLU A 14 20.44 9.03 -7.93
N ALA A 15 19.83 10.22 -7.94
CA ALA A 15 19.48 10.95 -6.73
C ALA A 15 18.51 10.14 -5.84
N LEU A 16 17.49 9.50 -6.43
CA LEU A 16 16.59 8.59 -5.70
C LEU A 16 17.32 7.37 -5.10
N ARG A 17 18.50 7.01 -5.64
CA ARG A 17 19.32 5.89 -5.16
C ARG A 17 20.32 6.30 -4.07
N THR A 18 20.85 7.52 -4.15
CA THR A 18 22.02 7.94 -3.38
C THR A 18 21.78 9.10 -2.43
N ASP A 19 20.83 10.00 -2.70
CA ASP A 19 20.60 11.19 -1.89
C ASP A 19 20.05 10.79 -0.50
N PRO A 20 20.76 11.13 0.61
CA PRO A 20 20.35 10.75 1.96
C PRO A 20 18.96 11.27 2.33
N ILE A 21 18.59 12.46 1.86
CA ILE A 21 17.30 13.08 2.18
C ILE A 21 16.17 12.29 1.52
N LEU A 22 16.34 11.89 0.26
CA LEU A 22 15.33 11.11 -0.46
C LEU A 22 15.25 9.67 0.06
N LYS A 23 16.38 9.10 0.49
CA LYS A 23 16.47 7.73 0.99
C LYS A 23 15.81 7.51 2.35
N GLU A 24 15.89 8.51 3.23
CA GLU A 24 15.36 8.43 4.59
C GLU A 24 13.99 9.12 4.73
N SER A 25 13.58 9.96 3.77
CA SER A 25 12.29 10.66 3.81
C SER A 25 11.31 10.12 2.78
N GLY A 26 10.32 9.36 3.26
CA GLY A 26 9.22 8.88 2.40
C GLY A 26 8.42 10.01 1.76
N TRP A 27 8.21 11.12 2.48
CA TRP A 27 7.54 12.31 1.94
C TRP A 27 8.40 13.01 0.88
N GLY A 28 9.70 13.19 1.14
CA GLY A 28 10.65 13.79 0.20
C GLY A 28 10.75 13.01 -1.11
N ALA A 29 10.90 11.68 -1.03
CA ALA A 29 10.92 10.83 -2.22
C ALA A 29 9.59 10.85 -3.00
N LYS A 30 8.45 10.91 -2.30
CA LYS A 30 7.13 10.96 -2.95
C LYS A 30 6.97 12.24 -3.75
N GLU A 31 7.28 13.39 -3.14
CA GLU A 31 7.16 14.69 -3.81
C GLU A 31 8.17 14.83 -4.96
N PHE A 32 9.37 14.30 -4.79
CA PHE A 32 10.36 14.22 -5.87
C PHE A 32 9.84 13.41 -7.06
N CYS A 33 9.23 12.25 -6.80
CA CYS A 33 8.63 11.45 -7.85
C CYS A 33 7.41 12.14 -8.49
N ARG A 34 6.59 12.89 -7.74
CA ARG A 34 5.48 13.68 -8.33
C ARG A 34 5.99 14.74 -9.29
N LYS A 35 7.08 15.43 -8.96
CA LYS A 35 7.72 16.41 -9.84
C LYS A 35 8.34 15.76 -11.09
N LEU A 36 8.85 14.53 -10.98
CA LEU A 36 9.25 13.78 -12.17
C LEU A 36 8.05 13.47 -13.06
N LEU A 37 6.91 13.07 -12.49
CA LEU A 37 5.72 12.73 -13.25
C LEU A 37 5.11 13.90 -14.03
N SER A 38 5.30 15.15 -13.58
CA SER A 38 4.86 16.32 -14.36
C SER A 38 5.62 16.48 -15.69
N ARG A 39 6.65 15.67 -15.96
CA ARG A 39 7.39 15.63 -17.22
C ARG A 39 6.80 14.66 -18.27
N GLY A 40 5.66 14.04 -17.98
CA GLY A 40 5.00 13.09 -18.89
C GLY A 40 5.74 11.75 -18.98
N ASP A 41 5.70 11.12 -20.15
CA ASP A 41 6.21 9.76 -20.38
C ASP A 41 7.66 9.52 -19.93
N PRO A 42 8.63 10.44 -20.15
CA PRO A 42 10.00 10.25 -19.67
C PRO A 42 10.10 10.17 -18.14
N GLY A 43 9.37 11.04 -17.43
CA GLY A 43 9.31 11.01 -15.97
C GLY A 43 8.60 9.77 -15.44
N LEU A 44 7.51 9.38 -16.08
CA LEU A 44 6.78 8.15 -15.79
C LEU A 44 7.66 6.90 -15.94
N ALA A 45 8.49 6.84 -16.98
CA ALA A 45 9.44 5.74 -17.19
C ALA A 45 10.45 5.61 -16.04
N VAL A 46 11.01 6.73 -15.58
CA VAL A 46 11.93 6.75 -14.42
C VAL A 46 11.25 6.27 -13.16
N VAL A 47 10.08 6.81 -12.82
CA VAL A 47 9.39 6.46 -11.57
C VAL A 47 8.92 5.00 -11.59
N ARG A 48 8.48 4.46 -12.73
CA ARG A 48 8.20 3.01 -12.90
C ARG A 48 9.47 2.17 -12.75
N GLY A 49 10.61 2.65 -13.26
CA GLY A 49 11.92 2.02 -13.08
C GLY A 49 12.33 1.94 -11.62
N VAL A 50 12.09 3.01 -10.84
CA VAL A 50 12.36 3.07 -9.40
C VAL A 50 11.53 2.05 -8.63
N VAL A 51 10.23 1.95 -8.93
CA VAL A 51 9.33 0.97 -8.29
C VAL A 51 9.81 -0.47 -8.50
N ARG A 52 10.28 -0.80 -9.71
CA ARG A 52 10.70 -2.16 -10.08
C ARG A 52 12.15 -2.48 -9.70
N GLY A 53 13.00 -1.47 -9.52
CA GLY A 53 14.44 -1.63 -9.32
C GLY A 53 14.80 -2.08 -7.91
N SER A 54 15.41 -3.25 -7.77
CA SER A 54 15.92 -3.75 -6.49
C SER A 54 17.09 -2.92 -5.93
N GLY A 55 17.73 -2.08 -6.75
CA GLY A 55 18.79 -1.16 -6.36
C GLY A 55 18.31 0.09 -5.59
N TYR A 56 17.00 0.24 -5.36
CA TYR A 56 16.42 1.33 -4.58
C TYR A 56 15.96 0.85 -3.20
N LYS A 57 16.13 1.70 -2.18
CA LYS A 57 15.64 1.43 -0.83
C LYS A 57 14.12 1.18 -0.84
N PRO A 58 13.60 0.25 -0.02
CA PRO A 58 12.17 -0.07 0.04
C PRO A 58 11.28 1.17 0.21
N LEU A 59 11.67 2.09 1.09
CA LEU A 59 10.96 3.35 1.33
C LEU A 59 10.82 4.21 0.06
N VAL A 60 11.90 4.34 -0.71
CA VAL A 60 11.91 5.10 -1.98
C VAL A 60 11.00 4.45 -3.02
N ARG A 61 11.03 3.12 -3.13
CA ARG A 61 10.14 2.37 -4.04
C ARG A 61 8.67 2.56 -3.67
N ALA A 62 8.35 2.48 -2.38
CA ALA A 62 7.00 2.72 -1.88
C ALA A 62 6.52 4.15 -2.16
N SER A 63 7.39 5.14 -1.95
CA SER A 63 7.12 6.54 -2.27
C SER A 63 6.93 6.82 -3.76
N ALA A 64 7.73 6.18 -4.62
CA ALA A 64 7.58 6.24 -6.07
C ALA A 64 6.23 5.66 -6.52
N ALA A 65 5.80 4.53 -5.98
CA ALA A 65 4.47 3.99 -6.28
C ALA A 65 3.33 4.83 -5.72
N ARG A 66 3.51 5.48 -4.56
CA ARG A 66 2.55 6.47 -4.05
C ARG A 66 2.46 7.69 -4.98
N ALA A 67 3.59 8.12 -5.56
CA ALA A 67 3.61 9.21 -6.52
C ALA A 67 2.94 8.84 -7.85
N LEU A 68 3.06 7.58 -8.29
CA LEU A 68 2.34 6.99 -9.43
C LEU A 68 0.85 6.76 -9.16
N SER A 69 0.27 7.24 -8.09
CA SER A 69 -1.17 7.06 -7.88
C SER A 69 -1.88 8.24 -7.23
N PRO A 70 -1.87 9.44 -7.84
CA PRO A 70 -2.84 10.46 -7.48
C PRO A 70 -4.17 10.23 -8.23
N ASP A 71 -4.15 9.85 -9.52
CA ASP A 71 -5.32 9.80 -10.41
C ASP A 71 -5.16 8.84 -11.65
N LEU A 72 -4.48 7.69 -11.54
CA LEU A 72 -3.99 6.97 -12.73
C LEU A 72 -4.97 5.98 -13.40
N ASP A 73 -5.52 6.41 -14.54
CA ASP A 73 -6.19 5.59 -15.57
C ASP A 73 -5.19 5.04 -16.62
N PRO A 74 -5.39 3.84 -17.20
CA PRO A 74 -5.66 2.60 -16.52
C PRO A 74 -4.33 1.93 -16.13
N VAL A 75 -4.24 1.48 -14.88
CA VAL A 75 -3.29 0.43 -14.51
C VAL A 75 -3.47 -0.72 -15.50
N ASP A 76 -2.38 -1.25 -16.06
CA ASP A 76 -2.42 -2.54 -16.74
C ASP A 76 -2.79 -3.59 -15.68
N ILE A 77 -4.10 -3.86 -15.58
CA ILE A 77 -4.69 -4.72 -14.56
C ILE A 77 -4.10 -6.11 -14.70
N LYS A 78 -3.91 -6.60 -15.94
CA LYS A 78 -3.37 -7.93 -16.21
C LYS A 78 -1.93 -8.05 -15.71
N HIS A 79 -1.07 -7.09 -16.04
CA HIS A 79 0.31 -7.10 -15.55
C HIS A 79 0.37 -6.96 -14.03
N THR A 80 -0.46 -6.10 -13.44
CA THR A 80 -0.50 -5.90 -11.98
C THR A 80 -1.01 -7.14 -11.25
N CYS A 81 -2.00 -7.85 -11.80
CA CYS A 81 -2.43 -9.15 -11.27
C CYS A 81 -1.30 -10.18 -11.31
N SER A 82 -0.52 -10.24 -12.40
CA SER A 82 0.66 -11.12 -12.45
C SER A 82 1.68 -10.76 -11.37
N LEU A 83 1.94 -9.48 -11.13
CA LEU A 83 2.85 -9.03 -10.07
C LEU A 83 2.33 -9.34 -8.67
N LEU A 84 1.01 -9.31 -8.45
CA LEU A 84 0.38 -9.73 -7.21
C LEU A 84 0.61 -11.20 -6.91
N LEU A 85 0.56 -12.07 -7.92
CA LEU A 85 0.63 -13.53 -7.72
C LEU A 85 2.07 -14.08 -7.72
N SER A 86 2.98 -13.48 -8.49
CA SER A 86 4.34 -14.01 -8.68
C SER A 86 5.45 -13.08 -8.21
N GLY A 87 5.10 -11.92 -7.65
CA GLY A 87 6.07 -10.94 -7.17
C GLY A 87 6.81 -11.39 -5.91
N LYS A 88 7.90 -10.68 -5.58
CA LYS A 88 8.48 -10.72 -4.23
C LYS A 88 7.58 -9.95 -3.27
N SER A 89 7.70 -10.18 -1.96
CA SER A 89 6.83 -9.65 -0.89
C SER A 89 6.43 -8.18 -1.07
N LEU A 90 7.39 -7.27 -1.23
CA LEU A 90 7.07 -5.86 -1.46
C LEU A 90 6.38 -5.62 -2.81
N THR A 91 6.78 -6.33 -3.86
CA THR A 91 6.15 -6.21 -5.18
C THR A 91 4.69 -6.63 -5.14
N ARG A 92 4.36 -7.72 -4.44
CA ARG A 92 2.97 -8.19 -4.28
C ARG A 92 2.14 -7.19 -3.49
N TYR A 93 2.70 -6.64 -2.41
CA TYR A 93 2.04 -5.55 -1.66
C TYR A 93 1.76 -4.33 -2.53
N MET A 94 2.75 -3.85 -3.28
CA MET A 94 2.58 -2.69 -4.14
C MET A 94 1.57 -2.95 -5.26
N ALA A 95 1.51 -4.18 -5.77
CA ALA A 95 0.47 -4.61 -6.70
C ALA A 95 -0.91 -4.61 -6.03
N ALA A 96 -1.05 -5.14 -4.82
CA ALA A 96 -2.30 -5.11 -4.05
C ALA A 96 -2.77 -3.66 -3.80
N VAL A 97 -1.87 -2.76 -3.42
CA VAL A 97 -2.16 -1.32 -3.24
C VAL A 97 -2.66 -0.71 -4.55
N ALA A 98 -1.99 -0.97 -5.67
CA ALA A 98 -2.40 -0.45 -6.97
C ALA A 98 -3.79 -0.96 -7.38
N LEU A 99 -4.07 -2.25 -7.20
CA LEU A 99 -5.37 -2.85 -7.49
C LEU A 99 -6.48 -2.36 -6.55
N CYS A 100 -6.14 -2.07 -5.29
CA CYS A 100 -7.07 -1.49 -4.32
C CYS A 100 -7.51 -0.08 -4.70
N ARG A 101 -6.59 0.74 -5.22
CA ARG A 101 -6.91 2.09 -5.72
C ARG A 101 -7.78 2.06 -6.96
N THR A 102 -7.50 1.14 -7.88
CA THR A 102 -8.28 1.05 -9.13
C THR A 102 -9.63 0.40 -8.90
N ALA A 103 -9.74 -0.47 -7.89
CA ALA A 103 -10.94 -1.25 -7.60
C ALA A 103 -11.54 -1.87 -8.89
N SER A 104 -10.67 -2.38 -9.76
CA SER A 104 -11.10 -2.92 -11.05
C SER A 104 -11.71 -4.31 -10.87
N PRO A 105 -12.94 -4.56 -11.34
CA PRO A 105 -13.54 -5.91 -11.33
C PRO A 105 -12.71 -6.95 -12.11
N ALA A 106 -11.85 -6.52 -13.04
CA ALA A 106 -10.98 -7.43 -13.78
C ALA A 106 -9.84 -8.03 -12.92
N SER A 107 -9.64 -7.56 -11.69
CA SER A 107 -8.60 -8.03 -10.78
C SER A 107 -9.07 -9.05 -9.74
N VAL A 108 -10.37 -9.37 -9.74
CA VAL A 108 -11.04 -10.13 -8.67
C VAL A 108 -10.42 -11.50 -8.47
N ASP A 109 -10.18 -12.27 -9.54
CA ASP A 109 -9.64 -13.62 -9.43
C ASP A 109 -8.25 -13.62 -8.78
N ALA A 110 -7.37 -12.71 -9.20
CA ALA A 110 -6.04 -12.57 -8.64
C ALA A 110 -6.06 -12.08 -7.18
N LEU A 111 -6.98 -11.17 -6.85
CA LEU A 111 -7.19 -10.73 -5.47
C LEU A 111 -7.72 -11.86 -4.60
N VAL A 112 -8.67 -12.68 -5.08
CA VAL A 112 -9.19 -13.84 -4.34
C VAL A 112 -8.08 -14.86 -4.08
N GLU A 113 -7.21 -15.12 -5.05
CA GLU A 113 -6.06 -16.02 -4.88
C GLU A 113 -5.04 -15.48 -3.86
N ALA A 114 -4.86 -14.15 -3.79
CA ALA A 114 -3.93 -13.51 -2.85
C ALA A 114 -4.50 -13.26 -1.44
N LEU A 115 -5.74 -13.66 -1.14
CA LEU A 115 -6.34 -13.46 0.19
C LEU A 115 -5.70 -14.30 1.31
N ASP A 116 -4.94 -15.32 0.94
CA ASP A 116 -4.15 -16.15 1.86
C ASP A 116 -2.67 -15.75 1.90
N ASP A 117 -2.30 -14.66 1.22
CA ASP A 117 -0.96 -14.09 1.28
C ASP A 117 -0.76 -13.27 2.57
N ASP A 118 -0.53 -14.00 3.66
CA ASP A 118 -0.16 -13.46 4.97
C ASP A 118 1.36 -13.24 5.09
N GLU A 119 2.06 -12.96 3.98
CA GLU A 119 3.45 -12.50 4.06
C GLU A 119 3.49 -11.09 4.66
N LEU A 120 4.06 -10.98 5.86
CA LEU A 120 4.37 -9.72 6.50
C LEU A 120 5.50 -9.05 5.72
N ILE A 121 5.35 -7.78 5.41
CA ILE A 121 6.47 -7.04 4.81
C ILE A 121 7.35 -6.51 5.93
N GLU A 122 8.34 -7.32 6.28
CA GLU A 122 9.48 -6.91 7.09
C GLU A 122 10.03 -5.59 6.53
N ASP A 123 10.33 -4.64 7.43
CA ASP A 123 10.74 -3.24 7.15
C ASP A 123 9.61 -2.21 6.90
N MET A 124 8.33 -2.60 6.89
CA MET A 124 7.24 -1.62 6.88
C MET A 124 6.61 -1.42 8.27
N TRP A 125 6.71 -0.19 8.78
CA TRP A 125 6.28 0.19 10.14
C TRP A 125 4.80 -0.08 10.43
N TRP A 126 3.96 -0.26 9.40
CA TRP A 126 2.53 -0.54 9.56
C TRP A 126 2.16 -2.02 9.73
N GLY A 127 3.11 -2.95 9.55
CA GLY A 127 2.90 -4.37 9.87
C GLY A 127 1.71 -5.04 9.14
N LEU A 128 1.26 -4.50 8.02
CA LEU A 128 0.13 -5.05 7.25
C LEU A 128 0.57 -6.21 6.37
N TYR A 129 -0.32 -7.18 6.22
CA TYR A 129 -0.18 -8.28 5.29
C TYR A 129 -0.63 -7.87 3.89
N VAL A 130 -0.11 -8.53 2.85
CA VAL A 130 -0.62 -8.36 1.48
C VAL A 130 -2.13 -8.62 1.44
N SER A 131 -2.57 -9.69 2.10
CA SER A 131 -3.98 -10.07 2.22
C SER A 131 -4.87 -8.97 2.82
N ASP A 132 -4.35 -8.07 3.67
CA ASP A 132 -5.14 -6.97 4.24
C ASP A 132 -5.50 -5.91 3.20
N VAL A 133 -4.54 -5.58 2.34
CA VAL A 133 -4.75 -4.63 1.24
C VAL A 133 -5.63 -5.25 0.17
N VAL A 134 -5.45 -6.56 -0.08
CA VAL A 134 -6.29 -7.34 -0.99
C VAL A 134 -7.74 -7.38 -0.51
N ALA A 135 -7.98 -7.63 0.78
CA ALA A 135 -9.32 -7.61 1.36
C ALA A 135 -9.98 -6.22 1.21
N LEU A 136 -9.21 -5.15 1.42
CA LEU A 136 -9.69 -3.78 1.16
C LEU A 136 -10.05 -3.56 -0.31
N ALA A 137 -9.24 -4.06 -1.24
CA ALA A 137 -9.52 -3.97 -2.67
C ALA A 137 -10.84 -4.66 -3.03
N LEU A 138 -11.04 -5.90 -2.55
CA LEU A 138 -12.26 -6.67 -2.80
C LEU A 138 -13.51 -6.00 -2.21
N THR A 139 -13.40 -5.45 -1.00
CA THR A 139 -14.50 -4.70 -0.38
C THR A 139 -14.88 -3.46 -1.21
N ARG A 140 -13.91 -2.78 -1.84
CA ARG A 140 -14.16 -1.61 -2.68
C ARG A 140 -14.76 -1.92 -4.03
N ILE A 141 -14.30 -3.00 -4.67
CA ILE A 141 -14.90 -3.47 -5.93
C ILE A 141 -16.39 -3.71 -5.72
N GLY A 142 -16.77 -4.16 -4.52
CA GLY A 142 -18.16 -4.42 -4.16
C GLY A 142 -18.66 -5.73 -4.78
N ASP A 143 -19.74 -6.25 -4.20
CA ASP A 143 -20.48 -7.43 -4.68
C ASP A 143 -19.72 -8.77 -4.74
N ILE A 144 -18.50 -8.84 -4.19
CA ILE A 144 -17.74 -10.09 -4.07
C ILE A 144 -17.72 -10.52 -2.61
N ARG A 145 -18.80 -11.17 -2.18
CA ARG A 145 -18.75 -12.04 -1.00
C ARG A 145 -18.22 -13.41 -1.41
N ALA A 146 -16.99 -13.43 -1.92
CA ALA A 146 -16.28 -14.69 -2.12
C ALA A 146 -16.11 -15.36 -0.75
N PRO A 147 -16.34 -16.68 -0.63
CA PRO A 147 -16.05 -17.43 0.59
C PRO A 147 -14.65 -17.15 1.18
N ALA A 148 -13.68 -16.86 0.30
CA ALA A 148 -12.33 -16.44 0.69
C ALA A 148 -12.30 -15.15 1.54
N LEU A 149 -13.11 -14.13 1.20
CA LEU A 149 -13.14 -12.88 1.97
C LEU A 149 -13.79 -13.11 3.35
N ALA A 150 -14.81 -13.96 3.43
CA ALA A 150 -15.40 -14.36 4.72
C ALA A 150 -14.39 -15.10 5.61
N ALA A 151 -13.62 -16.02 5.03
CA ALA A 151 -12.53 -16.70 5.73
C ALA A 151 -11.45 -15.72 6.22
N TRP A 152 -11.11 -14.71 5.41
CA TRP A 152 -10.21 -13.64 5.81
C TRP A 152 -10.75 -12.83 7.00
N TYR A 153 -12.03 -12.44 6.99
CA TYR A 153 -12.66 -11.74 8.12
C TYR A 153 -12.60 -12.57 9.41
N GLU A 154 -12.92 -13.87 9.34
CA GLU A 154 -12.83 -14.75 10.50
C GLU A 154 -11.41 -14.90 11.04
N ARG A 155 -10.42 -15.03 10.14
CA ARG A 155 -9.01 -15.10 10.50
C ARG A 155 -8.55 -13.84 11.22
N ARG A 156 -8.90 -12.65 10.72
CA ARG A 156 -8.55 -11.38 11.38
C ARG A 156 -9.29 -11.17 12.70
N ARG A 157 -10.57 -11.57 12.80
CA ARG A 157 -11.30 -11.50 14.07
C ARG A 157 -10.69 -12.41 15.14
N ARG A 158 -10.19 -13.60 14.77
CA ARG A 158 -9.45 -14.46 15.70
C ARG A 158 -8.18 -13.79 16.23
N GLN A 159 -7.46 -13.05 15.39
CA GLN A 159 -6.25 -12.31 15.77
C GLN A 159 -6.53 -11.11 16.69
N LEU A 160 -7.78 -10.62 16.80
CA LEU A 160 -8.14 -9.59 17.79
C LEU A 160 -7.88 -10.04 19.23
N HIS A 161 -7.88 -11.34 19.48
CA HIS A 161 -7.63 -11.94 20.79
C HIS A 161 -6.15 -12.27 21.04
N ASP A 162 -5.29 -12.11 20.03
CA ASP A 162 -3.84 -12.34 20.12
C ASP A 162 -3.11 -11.01 20.35
N PRO A 163 -2.48 -10.79 21.53
CA PRO A 163 -1.77 -9.55 21.84
C PRO A 163 -0.68 -9.18 20.81
N SER A 164 -0.07 -10.16 20.14
CA SER A 164 1.03 -9.92 19.20
C SER A 164 0.56 -9.39 17.84
N GLY A 165 -0.67 -9.71 17.44
CA GLY A 165 -1.25 -9.34 16.14
C GLY A 165 -2.46 -8.42 16.23
N ARG A 166 -2.90 -8.08 17.46
CA ARG A 166 -4.15 -7.33 17.72
C ARG A 166 -4.19 -6.02 16.95
N ASP A 167 -3.15 -5.21 17.03
CA ASP A 167 -3.14 -3.85 16.44
C ASP A 167 -3.30 -3.91 14.92
N VAL A 168 -2.59 -4.84 14.28
CA VAL A 168 -2.64 -5.09 12.83
C VAL A 168 -4.02 -5.57 12.44
N ALA A 169 -4.59 -6.53 13.17
CA ALA A 169 -5.92 -7.07 12.89
C ALA A 169 -7.01 -6.01 13.05
N VAL A 170 -6.95 -5.20 14.11
CA VAL A 170 -7.86 -4.06 14.35
C VAL A 170 -7.76 -3.05 13.20
N CYS A 171 -6.54 -2.73 12.81
CA CYS A 171 -6.24 -1.86 11.68
C CYS A 171 -6.83 -2.37 10.37
N ALA A 172 -6.60 -3.64 10.03
CA ALA A 172 -7.09 -4.25 8.81
C ALA A 172 -8.62 -4.30 8.77
N LEU A 173 -9.24 -4.77 9.86
CA LEU A 173 -10.70 -4.88 9.98
C LEU A 173 -11.40 -3.52 9.88
N ALA A 174 -10.90 -2.49 10.59
CA ALA A 174 -11.50 -1.16 10.53
C ALA A 174 -11.44 -0.55 9.12
N ARG A 175 -10.34 -0.77 8.36
CA ARG A 175 -10.20 -0.27 6.99
C ARG A 175 -11.19 -0.88 6.02
N VAL A 176 -11.48 -2.17 6.17
CA VAL A 176 -12.48 -2.86 5.35
C VAL A 176 -13.91 -2.60 5.82
N GLY A 177 -14.12 -1.68 6.77
CA GLY A 177 -15.43 -1.29 7.27
C GLY A 177 -16.04 -2.24 8.30
N ASP A 178 -15.26 -3.13 8.91
CA ASP A 178 -15.75 -4.01 9.97
C ASP A 178 -16.09 -3.21 11.24
N ALA A 179 -17.34 -3.32 11.69
CA ALA A 179 -17.81 -2.58 12.85
C ALA A 179 -17.10 -2.99 14.16
N GLN A 180 -16.75 -4.27 14.31
CA GLN A 180 -16.06 -4.76 15.51
C GLN A 180 -14.62 -4.25 15.54
N GLY A 181 -13.89 -4.36 14.42
CA GLY A 181 -12.55 -3.79 14.28
C GLY A 181 -12.53 -2.29 14.57
N ARG A 182 -13.52 -1.54 14.06
CA ARG A 182 -13.64 -0.10 14.33
C ARG A 182 -13.93 0.21 15.80
N ALA A 183 -14.82 -0.53 16.45
CA ALA A 183 -15.11 -0.30 17.87
C ALA A 183 -13.89 -0.54 18.76
N ILE A 184 -13.15 -1.63 18.51
CA ILE A 184 -11.93 -1.95 19.25
C ILE A 184 -10.82 -0.93 18.99
N MET A 185 -10.70 -0.45 17.74
CA MET A 185 -9.78 0.65 17.38
C MET A 185 -10.03 1.89 18.22
N GLU A 186 -11.30 2.29 18.38
CA GLU A 186 -11.66 3.47 19.18
C GLU A 186 -11.38 3.26 20.67
N GLU A 187 -11.62 2.06 21.19
CA GLU A 187 -11.27 1.69 22.58
C GLU A 187 -9.77 1.76 22.85
N MET A 188 -8.95 1.18 21.96
CA MET A 188 -7.49 1.15 22.07
C MET A 188 -6.86 2.55 22.03
N VAL A 189 -7.45 3.45 21.22
CA VAL A 189 -7.03 4.85 21.19
C VAL A 189 -7.42 5.57 22.48
N ALA A 190 -8.60 5.28 23.03
CA ALA A 190 -9.06 5.87 24.29
C ALA A 190 -8.21 5.43 25.50
N SER A 191 -7.67 4.20 25.48
CA SER A 191 -6.76 3.70 26.52
C SER A 191 -5.31 4.18 26.37
N GLY A 192 -4.98 4.85 25.26
CA GLY A 192 -3.66 5.46 25.02
C GLY A 192 -2.57 4.49 24.57
N ASP A 193 -2.93 3.29 24.08
CA ASP A 193 -2.01 2.15 24.05
C ASP A 193 -1.24 1.98 22.73
N THR A 194 -1.62 2.66 21.62
CA THR A 194 -1.07 2.29 20.30
C THR A 194 -1.01 3.45 19.29
N PHE A 195 0.22 3.93 19.02
CA PHE A 195 0.49 5.00 18.03
C PHE A 195 -0.01 4.67 16.62
N MET A 196 0.16 3.43 16.16
CA MET A 196 -0.30 2.99 14.83
C MET A 196 -1.81 3.07 14.69
N VAL A 197 -2.55 2.61 15.71
CA VAL A 197 -4.02 2.56 15.70
C VAL A 197 -4.62 3.98 15.71
N LEU A 198 -3.97 4.91 16.42
CA LEU A 198 -4.35 6.32 16.42
C LEU A 198 -4.25 6.95 15.04
N ASP A 199 -3.14 6.75 14.33
CA ASP A 199 -2.95 7.32 12.99
C ASP A 199 -4.05 6.83 12.04
N VAL A 200 -4.28 5.51 12.01
CA VAL A 200 -5.34 4.91 11.19
C VAL A 200 -6.72 5.49 11.50
N LEU A 201 -7.06 5.62 12.79
CA LEU A 201 -8.35 6.16 13.18
C LEU A 201 -8.51 7.61 12.76
N ARG A 202 -7.44 8.42 12.86
CA ARG A 202 -7.45 9.82 12.40
C ARG A 202 -7.66 9.89 10.90
N ASP A 203 -7.01 9.02 10.15
CA ASP A 203 -7.14 8.96 8.71
C ASP A 203 -8.55 8.57 8.27
N LEU A 204 -9.09 7.49 8.84
CA LEU A 204 -10.47 7.06 8.58
C LEU A 204 -11.48 8.16 8.91
N ARG A 205 -11.28 8.92 10.00
CA ARG A 205 -12.14 10.06 10.37
C ARG A 205 -12.00 11.24 9.43
N ALA A 206 -10.80 11.47 8.88
CA ALA A 206 -10.55 12.50 7.89
C ALA A 206 -11.03 12.11 6.47
N GLY A 207 -11.49 10.88 6.28
CA GLY A 207 -11.72 10.32 4.93
C GLY A 207 -10.41 10.16 4.14
N ALA A 208 -9.27 10.18 4.83
CA ALA A 208 -7.95 9.99 4.24
C ALA A 208 -7.60 8.49 4.25
N GLU A 209 -6.85 8.07 3.23
CA GLU A 209 -6.42 6.68 3.07
C GLU A 209 -4.89 6.63 2.89
N PRO A 210 -4.06 6.98 3.89
CA PRO A 210 -2.62 7.19 3.68
C PRO A 210 -1.80 5.92 3.40
N TYR A 211 -2.46 4.77 3.39
CA TYR A 211 -1.91 3.49 2.96
C TYR A 211 -2.07 3.29 1.44
N LEU A 212 -2.97 4.07 0.84
CA LEU A 212 -3.10 4.32 -0.59
C LEU A 212 -2.62 5.74 -0.90
#